data_AF-A0A4Q1K164-F1
#
_entry.id   AF-A0A4Q1K164-F1
#
_cell.length_a   1.000
_cell.length_b   1.000
_cell.length_c   1.000
_cell.angle_alpha   90.00
_cell.angle_beta   90.00
_cell.angle_gamma   90.00
#
_symmetry.space_group_name_H-M   'P 1'
#
loop_
_entity.id
_entity.type
_entity.pdbx_description
1 polymer ?
#
loop_
_entity_poly.entity_id
_entity_poly.type
_entity_poly.pdbx_seq_one_letter_code
_entity_poly.pdbx_strand_id
1 'polypeptide(L)'
;MDQKEIIKHFALLEEVETSYKLITLGFGELQNINLHNNFHFLPFQLLSQGFERFMKSYICLAYQNVNKKYPTFEYIRDLGHDLESLLREIIDKYYFDFNRPQYKNDVEFLKNNTELKELLFIISEFGKKSRYYNFDLVTENKKIPLNTKELWNNFENKHLINDEKLLSKLFSQETQHEVYYKLNSIIIIIFEQFVSALSRQFIFNCIGEKAKQISVASFHEFGMLYEKDFGNKDYRKSTTRYNETPKKVHKRTLKNNLERKLNPNIKFKKILKSEYEGDWPFFANEVIIECRYKHWCIVTIDGHDYALNGTAKGRYKLENPKDAGMVMMDKDSGDFIKLALDL
;
A
#
# COMPACT_ATOMS: atom_id res chain seq x y z
N MET A 1 26.88 27.55 -9.59
CA MET A 1 25.40 27.57 -9.52
C MET A 1 25.01 28.78 -8.69
N ASP A 2 24.08 29.63 -9.16
CA ASP A 2 23.60 30.79 -8.39
C ASP A 2 23.07 30.34 -7.02
N GLN A 3 23.35 31.10 -5.96
CA GLN A 3 22.94 30.77 -4.58
C GLN A 3 21.42 30.59 -4.48
N LYS A 4 20.65 31.38 -5.26
CA LYS A 4 19.19 31.24 -5.33
C LYS A 4 18.74 29.92 -5.98
N GLU A 5 19.45 29.45 -7.01
CA GLU A 5 19.17 28.17 -7.65
C GLU A 5 19.50 26.99 -6.73
N ILE A 6 20.54 27.10 -5.90
CA ILE A 6 20.87 26.11 -4.88
C ILE A 6 19.73 25.98 -3.86
N ILE A 7 19.23 27.10 -3.33
CA ILE A 7 18.13 27.11 -2.34
C ILE A 7 16.85 26.48 -2.93
N LYS A 8 16.49 26.84 -4.17
CA LYS A 8 15.33 26.24 -4.87
C LYS A 8 15.47 24.73 -5.03
N HIS A 9 16.68 24.26 -5.36
CA HIS A 9 16.96 22.84 -5.50
C HIS A 9 16.77 22.07 -4.18
N PHE A 10 17.28 22.61 -3.06
CA PHE A 10 17.10 22.00 -1.75
C PHE A 10 15.64 22.01 -1.29
N ALA A 11 14.92 23.13 -1.48
CA ALA A 11 13.50 23.18 -1.16
C ALA A 11 12.69 22.12 -1.94
N LEU A 12 13.05 21.89 -3.20
CA LEU A 12 12.41 20.87 -4.02
C LEU A 12 12.78 19.44 -3.59
N LEU A 13 14.01 19.21 -3.15
CA LEU A 13 14.42 17.94 -2.53
C LEU A 13 13.57 17.65 -1.28
N GLU A 14 13.40 18.64 -0.39
CA GLU A 14 12.56 18.50 0.81
C GLU A 14 11.09 18.18 0.47
N GLU A 15 10.54 18.80 -0.57
CA GLU A 15 9.18 18.51 -1.06
C GLU A 15 9.05 17.08 -1.60
N VAL A 16 10.05 16.59 -2.34
CA VAL A 16 10.11 15.21 -2.81
C VAL A 16 10.18 14.24 -1.63
N GLU A 17 11.08 14.45 -0.67
CA GLU A 17 11.19 13.60 0.52
C GLU A 17 9.93 13.60 1.37
N THR A 18 9.31 14.77 1.54
CA THR A 18 8.05 14.92 2.26
C THR A 18 6.94 14.14 1.56
N SER A 19 6.84 14.27 0.24
CA SER A 19 5.84 13.54 -0.55
C SER A 19 6.01 12.02 -0.41
N TYR A 20 7.24 11.52 -0.44
CA TYR A 20 7.55 10.10 -0.25
C TYR A 20 7.13 9.59 1.13
N LYS A 21 7.46 10.34 2.19
CA LYS A 21 7.08 9.98 3.57
C LYS A 21 5.56 9.95 3.73
N LEU A 22 4.86 10.94 3.17
CA LEU A 22 3.39 11.01 3.22
C LEU A 22 2.73 9.87 2.46
N ILE A 23 3.22 9.52 1.26
CA ILE A 23 2.69 8.40 0.47
C ILE A 23 2.91 7.08 1.20
N THR A 24 4.14 6.84 1.67
CA THR A 24 4.52 5.61 2.39
C THR A 24 3.70 5.44 3.67
N LEU A 25 3.53 6.52 4.44
CA LEU A 25 2.69 6.49 5.64
C LEU A 25 1.21 6.31 5.30
N GLY A 26 0.71 6.98 4.25
CA GLY A 26 -0.65 6.83 3.76
C GLY A 26 -0.98 5.39 3.35
N PHE A 27 -0.06 4.73 2.64
CA PHE A 27 -0.18 3.30 2.32
C PHE A 27 -0.19 2.43 3.57
N GLY A 28 0.67 2.71 4.55
CA GLY A 28 0.70 1.99 5.82
C GLY A 28 -0.61 2.15 6.61
N GLU A 29 -1.17 3.35 6.66
CA GLU A 29 -2.45 3.61 7.34
C GLU A 29 -3.63 2.95 6.62
N LEU A 30 -3.63 2.90 5.28
CA LEU A 30 -4.60 2.09 4.52
C LEU A 30 -4.48 0.61 4.86
N GLN A 31 -3.26 0.07 4.92
CA GLN A 31 -3.02 -1.33 5.30
C GLN A 31 -3.41 -1.65 6.76
N ASN A 32 -3.54 -0.63 7.61
CA ASN A 32 -4.04 -0.75 8.98
C ASN A 32 -5.59 -0.68 9.08
N ILE A 33 -6.31 -0.42 7.98
CA ILE A 33 -7.77 -0.42 7.97
C ILE A 33 -8.29 -1.85 8.11
N ASN A 34 -9.23 -2.03 9.02
CA ASN A 34 -9.92 -3.29 9.28
C ASN A 34 -11.30 -3.00 9.88
N LEU A 35 -12.05 -4.05 10.22
CA LEU A 35 -13.39 -3.94 10.81
C LEU A 35 -13.45 -3.02 12.05
N HIS A 36 -12.42 -3.07 12.91
CA HIS A 36 -12.36 -2.28 14.14
C HIS A 36 -11.80 -0.87 13.93
N ASN A 37 -11.11 -0.64 12.82
CA ASN A 37 -10.51 0.64 12.45
C ASN A 37 -10.87 0.99 11.00
N ASN A 38 -12.00 1.66 10.82
CA ASN A 38 -12.48 2.17 9.52
C ASN A 38 -12.19 3.67 9.34
N PHE A 39 -11.14 4.19 10.00
CA PHE A 39 -10.79 5.60 10.00
C PHE A 39 -10.02 6.00 8.72
N HIS A 40 -10.75 6.20 7.64
CA HIS A 40 -10.21 6.57 6.32
C HIS A 40 -9.69 8.02 6.24
N PHE A 41 -10.06 8.88 7.19
CA PHE A 41 -9.68 10.29 7.19
C PHE A 41 -8.15 10.49 7.17
N LEU A 42 -7.42 9.76 8.03
CA LEU A 42 -5.96 9.89 8.11
C LEU A 42 -5.25 9.46 6.81
N PRO A 43 -5.48 8.26 6.25
CA PRO A 43 -4.86 7.90 4.98
C PRO A 43 -5.25 8.85 3.85
N PHE A 44 -6.49 9.34 3.80
CA PHE A 44 -6.88 10.32 2.77
C PHE A 44 -6.14 11.66 2.94
N GLN A 45 -5.93 12.11 4.17
CA GLN A 45 -5.17 13.33 4.46
C GLN A 45 -3.70 13.20 4.06
N LEU A 46 -3.11 12.03 4.29
CA LEU A 46 -1.72 11.74 3.94
C LEU A 46 -1.55 11.62 2.42
N LEU A 47 -2.41 10.84 1.75
CA LEU A 47 -2.32 10.58 0.31
C LEU A 47 -2.66 11.80 -0.52
N SER A 48 -3.67 12.59 -0.15
CA SER A 48 -4.01 13.82 -0.88
C SER A 48 -2.83 14.79 -0.93
N GLN A 49 -2.20 15.05 0.22
CA GLN A 49 -1.01 15.89 0.29
C GLN A 49 0.21 15.24 -0.37
N GLY A 50 0.40 13.94 -0.16
CA GLY A 50 1.53 13.19 -0.71
C GLY A 50 1.53 13.20 -2.23
N PHE A 51 0.40 12.84 -2.86
CA PHE A 51 0.26 12.84 -4.32
C PHE A 51 0.33 14.24 -4.92
N GLU A 52 -0.28 15.25 -4.30
CA GLU A 52 -0.19 16.62 -4.79
C GLU A 52 1.26 17.11 -4.81
N ARG A 53 1.99 16.95 -3.69
CA ARG A 53 3.40 17.36 -3.58
C ARG A 53 4.29 16.58 -4.53
N PHE A 54 4.06 15.28 -4.68
CA PHE A 54 4.79 14.43 -5.61
C PHE A 54 4.65 14.92 -7.05
N MET A 55 3.41 15.15 -7.52
CA MET A 55 3.13 15.61 -8.88
C MET A 55 3.59 17.05 -9.13
N LYS A 56 3.41 17.97 -8.18
CA LYS A 56 3.96 19.32 -8.32
C LYS A 56 5.49 19.31 -8.36
N SER A 57 6.13 18.46 -7.56
CA SER A 57 7.58 18.31 -7.59
C SER A 57 8.07 17.72 -8.91
N TYR A 58 7.35 16.73 -9.47
CA TYR A 58 7.57 16.21 -10.82
C TYR A 58 7.55 17.35 -11.83
N ILE A 59 6.47 18.14 -11.84
CA ILE A 59 6.28 19.25 -12.80
C ILE A 59 7.39 20.28 -12.66
N CYS A 60 7.77 20.66 -11.43
CA CYS A 60 8.89 21.58 -11.18
C CYS A 60 10.20 21.08 -11.78
N LEU A 61 10.51 19.78 -11.60
CA LEU A 61 11.74 19.17 -12.12
C LEU A 61 11.72 19.06 -13.64
N ALA A 62 10.62 18.60 -14.23
CA ALA A 62 10.47 18.50 -15.66
C ALA A 62 10.49 19.89 -16.34
N TYR A 63 9.79 20.87 -15.76
CA TYR A 63 9.80 22.26 -16.22
C TYR A 63 11.22 22.84 -16.20
N GLN A 64 11.98 22.61 -15.12
CA GLN A 64 13.36 23.07 -15.01
C GLN A 64 14.27 22.40 -16.05
N ASN A 65 14.07 21.11 -16.33
CA ASN A 65 14.84 20.40 -17.34
C ASN A 65 14.61 20.98 -18.75
N VAL A 66 13.35 21.26 -19.09
CA VAL A 66 12.96 21.82 -20.40
C VAL A 66 13.35 23.28 -20.55
N ASN A 67 13.03 24.12 -19.55
CA ASN A 67 13.16 25.58 -19.65
C ASN A 67 14.44 26.15 -19.05
N LYS A 68 15.28 25.30 -18.44
CA LYS A 68 16.52 25.67 -17.72
C LYS A 68 16.33 26.62 -16.53
N LYS A 69 15.07 26.89 -16.14
CA LYS A 69 14.67 27.69 -14.97
C LYS A 69 13.51 27.01 -14.25
N TYR A 70 13.39 27.19 -12.95
CA TYR A 70 12.22 26.73 -12.19
C TYR A 70 10.94 27.51 -12.57
N PRO A 71 9.75 26.90 -12.41
CA PRO A 71 8.48 27.57 -12.68
C PRO A 71 8.25 28.76 -11.74
N THR A 72 7.39 29.69 -12.16
CA THR A 72 6.99 30.83 -11.32
C THR A 72 5.90 30.41 -10.32
N PHE A 73 5.66 31.27 -9.33
CA PHE A 73 4.58 31.08 -8.37
C PHE A 73 3.21 31.01 -9.07
N GLU A 74 2.98 31.88 -10.05
CA GLU A 74 1.72 31.93 -10.81
C GLU A 74 1.50 30.60 -11.54
N TYR A 75 2.54 30.07 -12.19
CA TYR A 75 2.44 28.78 -12.86
C TYR A 75 2.02 27.66 -11.90
N ILE A 76 2.66 27.54 -10.73
CA ILE A 76 2.32 26.49 -9.75
C ILE A 76 0.94 26.70 -9.13
N ARG A 77 0.55 27.96 -8.88
CA ARG A 77 -0.78 28.30 -8.36
C ARG A 77 -1.88 27.92 -9.35
N ASP A 78 -1.65 28.19 -10.63
CA ASP A 78 -2.64 27.99 -11.68
C ASP A 78 -2.86 26.48 -12.00
N LEU A 79 -1.92 25.61 -11.62
CA LEU A 79 -2.11 24.15 -11.63
C LEU A 79 -3.18 23.67 -10.62
N GLY A 80 -3.46 24.47 -9.58
CA GLY A 80 -4.43 24.13 -8.54
C GLY A 80 -4.01 22.97 -7.63
N HIS A 81 -5.00 22.29 -7.05
CA HIS A 81 -4.83 21.15 -6.12
C HIS A 81 -5.49 19.86 -6.64
N ASP A 82 -6.01 19.90 -7.86
CA ASP A 82 -6.73 18.77 -8.42
C ASP A 82 -5.77 17.71 -8.97
N LEU A 83 -5.81 16.51 -8.38
CA LEU A 83 -4.87 15.45 -8.71
C LEU A 83 -4.98 14.98 -10.17
N GLU A 84 -6.20 14.90 -10.72
CA GLU A 84 -6.41 14.54 -12.13
C GLU A 84 -5.85 15.59 -13.08
N SER A 85 -6.06 16.87 -12.79
CA SER A 85 -5.51 17.97 -13.58
C SER A 85 -3.98 18.01 -13.53
N LEU A 86 -3.37 17.74 -12.37
CA LEU A 86 -1.92 17.62 -12.23
C LEU A 86 -1.37 16.43 -13.03
N LEU A 87 -2.03 15.27 -12.96
CA LEU A 87 -1.63 14.10 -13.74
C LEU A 87 -1.74 14.36 -15.24
N ARG A 88 -2.82 15.03 -15.69
CA ARG A 88 -2.98 15.42 -17.09
C ARG A 88 -1.88 16.37 -17.55
N GLU A 89 -1.52 17.37 -16.75
CA GLU A 89 -0.40 18.28 -17.07
C GLU A 89 0.92 17.51 -17.22
N ILE A 90 1.19 16.53 -16.34
CA ILE A 90 2.36 15.65 -16.45
C ILE A 90 2.32 14.87 -17.76
N ILE A 91 1.22 14.16 -18.03
CA ILE A 91 1.08 13.29 -19.21
C ILE A 91 1.21 14.08 -20.51
N ASP A 92 0.57 15.24 -20.60
CA ASP A 92 0.48 16.00 -21.86
C ASP A 92 1.75 16.79 -22.18
N LYS A 93 2.49 17.24 -21.16
CA LYS A 93 3.64 18.16 -21.37
C LYS A 93 5.00 17.61 -20.97
N TYR A 94 5.05 16.66 -20.04
CA TYR A 94 6.30 16.31 -19.36
C TYR A 94 6.60 14.81 -19.31
N TYR A 95 5.64 13.96 -19.67
CA TYR A 95 5.83 12.53 -19.70
C TYR A 95 6.59 12.13 -20.95
N PHE A 96 7.71 11.42 -20.78
CA PHE A 96 8.50 10.95 -21.90
C PHE A 96 8.23 9.47 -22.15
N ASP A 97 7.74 9.16 -23.35
CA ASP A 97 7.51 7.78 -23.80
C ASP A 97 8.77 7.26 -24.51
N PHE A 98 9.59 6.49 -23.78
CA PHE A 98 10.58 5.65 -24.45
C PHE A 98 9.86 4.51 -25.14
N ASN A 99 10.25 4.17 -26.37
CA ASN A 99 9.70 3.02 -27.12
C ASN A 99 10.12 1.66 -26.49
N ARG A 100 9.71 1.43 -25.25
CA ARG A 100 9.94 0.24 -24.41
C ARG A 100 8.59 -0.23 -23.89
N PRO A 101 8.35 -1.56 -23.81
CA PRO A 101 7.04 -2.09 -23.42
C PRO A 101 6.50 -1.54 -22.09
N GLN A 102 7.36 -1.40 -21.07
CA GLN A 102 6.93 -0.91 -19.75
C GLN A 102 6.35 0.51 -19.80
N TYR A 103 6.92 1.40 -20.60
CA TYR A 103 6.47 2.80 -20.67
C TYR A 103 5.10 2.92 -21.35
N LYS A 104 4.86 2.06 -22.35
CA LYS A 104 3.54 1.94 -22.98
C LYS A 104 2.50 1.47 -21.96
N ASN A 105 2.82 0.44 -21.18
CA ASN A 105 1.93 -0.05 -20.13
C ASN A 105 1.66 1.03 -19.07
N ASP A 106 2.68 1.79 -18.69
CA ASP A 106 2.57 2.87 -17.72
C ASP A 106 1.68 4.01 -18.24
N VAL A 107 1.90 4.49 -19.46
CA VAL A 107 1.09 5.55 -20.07
C VAL A 107 -0.35 5.10 -20.25
N GLU A 108 -0.56 3.87 -20.73
CA GLU A 108 -1.88 3.29 -20.91
C GLU A 108 -2.63 3.22 -19.58
N PHE A 109 -1.97 2.73 -18.53
CA PHE A 109 -2.53 2.72 -17.18
C PHE A 109 -2.87 4.14 -16.69
N LEU A 110 -1.92 5.08 -16.76
CA LEU A 110 -2.12 6.45 -16.29
C LEU A 110 -3.24 7.19 -17.04
N LYS A 111 -3.43 6.92 -18.35
CA LYS A 111 -4.44 7.58 -19.18
C LYS A 111 -5.81 6.93 -19.10
N ASN A 112 -5.87 5.61 -19.04
CA ASN A 112 -7.09 4.87 -19.36
C ASN A 112 -7.64 4.04 -18.20
N ASN A 113 -6.87 3.81 -17.14
CA ASN A 113 -7.36 3.05 -15.99
C ASN A 113 -8.45 3.84 -15.24
N THR A 114 -9.68 3.32 -15.26
CA THR A 114 -10.85 3.98 -14.67
C THR A 114 -10.82 3.93 -13.15
N GLU A 115 -10.25 2.88 -12.56
CA GLU A 115 -10.15 2.72 -11.11
C GLU A 115 -9.14 3.70 -10.51
N LEU A 116 -8.01 3.94 -11.18
CA LEU A 116 -7.06 4.99 -10.84
C LEU A 116 -7.74 6.36 -10.87
N LYS A 117 -8.48 6.67 -11.93
CA LYS A 117 -9.21 7.96 -12.05
C LYS A 117 -10.19 8.13 -10.90
N GLU A 118 -10.98 7.11 -10.61
CA GLU A 118 -11.95 7.12 -9.51
C GLU A 118 -11.27 7.32 -8.16
N LEU A 119 -10.18 6.61 -7.88
CA LEU A 119 -9.43 6.77 -6.63
C LEU A 119 -8.77 8.16 -6.52
N LEU A 120 -8.14 8.66 -7.59
CA LEU A 120 -7.56 10.01 -7.60
C LEU A 120 -8.63 11.08 -7.40
N PHE A 121 -9.82 10.91 -8.00
CA PHE A 121 -10.96 11.80 -7.80
C PHE A 121 -11.38 11.85 -6.32
N ILE A 122 -11.56 10.70 -5.68
CA ILE A 122 -11.98 10.61 -4.27
C ILE A 122 -10.95 11.30 -3.36
N ILE A 123 -9.67 11.00 -3.55
CA ILE A 123 -8.58 11.58 -2.75
C ILE A 123 -8.46 13.09 -3.01
N SER A 124 -8.64 13.53 -4.26
CA SER A 124 -8.63 14.95 -4.66
C SER A 124 -9.77 15.73 -4.01
N GLU A 125 -11.00 15.22 -4.07
CA GLU A 125 -12.17 15.88 -3.44
C GLU A 125 -12.05 15.93 -1.92
N PHE A 126 -11.46 14.91 -1.30
CA PHE A 126 -11.15 14.93 0.12
C PHE A 126 -10.24 16.10 0.46
N GLY A 127 -9.10 16.23 -0.22
CA GLY A 127 -8.13 17.30 0.02
C GLY A 127 -8.72 18.70 -0.14
N LYS A 128 -9.57 18.90 -1.16
CA LYS A 128 -10.16 20.21 -1.49
C LYS A 128 -11.22 20.66 -0.50
N LYS A 129 -12.24 19.83 -0.23
CA LYS A 129 -13.48 20.29 0.42
C LYS A 129 -14.03 19.34 1.48
N SER A 130 -13.89 18.02 1.32
CA SER A 130 -14.64 17.09 2.17
C SER A 130 -14.03 16.82 3.54
N ARG A 131 -12.86 17.42 3.88
CA ARG A 131 -12.26 17.37 5.23
C ARG A 131 -13.23 17.81 6.33
N TYR A 132 -14.11 18.76 6.04
CA TYR A 132 -15.08 19.29 7.00
C TYR A 132 -16.53 19.00 6.60
N TYR A 133 -16.77 17.96 5.78
CA TYR A 133 -18.10 17.59 5.27
C TYR A 133 -19.19 17.56 6.35
N ASN A 134 -18.91 16.98 7.52
CA ASN A 134 -19.87 16.92 8.61
C ASN A 134 -20.22 18.31 9.17
N PHE A 135 -19.27 19.24 9.22
CA PHE A 135 -19.54 20.62 9.64
C PHE A 135 -20.32 21.39 8.57
N ASP A 136 -20.05 21.15 7.29
CA ASP A 136 -20.86 21.73 6.20
C ASP A 136 -22.32 21.27 6.27
N LEU A 137 -22.56 20.00 6.64
CA LEU A 137 -23.91 19.51 6.91
C LEU A 137 -24.55 20.18 8.15
N VAL A 138 -23.84 20.23 9.27
CA VAL A 138 -24.35 20.81 10.53
C VAL A 138 -24.66 22.30 10.38
N THR A 139 -23.89 23.00 9.56
CA THR A 139 -24.06 24.45 9.32
C THR A 139 -25.01 24.78 8.18
N GLU A 140 -25.64 23.76 7.56
CA GLU A 140 -26.51 23.91 6.40
C GLU A 140 -25.85 24.72 5.27
N ASN A 141 -24.56 24.48 5.03
CA ASN A 141 -23.82 25.17 3.98
C ASN A 141 -24.53 24.97 2.63
N LYS A 142 -24.76 26.08 1.91
CA LYS A 142 -25.49 26.09 0.62
C LYS A 142 -24.84 25.21 -0.45
N LYS A 143 -23.56 24.86 -0.30
CA LYS A 143 -22.81 23.97 -1.20
C LYS A 143 -22.17 22.84 -0.39
N ILE A 144 -22.96 21.81 -0.10
CA ILE A 144 -22.47 20.60 0.56
C ILE A 144 -21.48 19.90 -0.38
N PRO A 145 -20.22 19.65 0.05
CA PRO A 145 -19.25 18.94 -0.79
C PRO A 145 -19.61 17.46 -0.91
N LEU A 146 -18.99 16.75 -1.87
CA LEU A 146 -19.25 15.32 -2.05
C LEU A 146 -18.80 14.51 -0.82
N ASN A 147 -19.59 13.50 -0.46
CA ASN A 147 -19.24 12.59 0.62
C ASN A 147 -18.19 11.58 0.16
N THR A 148 -16.92 11.94 0.32
CA THR A 148 -15.78 11.08 -0.06
C THR A 148 -15.77 9.71 0.62
N LYS A 149 -16.35 9.59 1.82
CA LYS A 149 -16.49 8.29 2.50
C LYS A 149 -17.48 7.39 1.75
N GLU A 150 -18.59 7.96 1.28
CA GLU A 150 -19.57 7.23 0.49
C GLU A 150 -19.01 6.82 -0.87
N LEU A 151 -18.30 7.72 -1.55
CA LEU A 151 -17.62 7.39 -2.81
C LEU A 151 -16.61 6.26 -2.64
N TRP A 152 -15.83 6.28 -1.56
CA TRP A 152 -14.90 5.19 -1.25
C TRP A 152 -15.60 3.87 -0.97
N ASN A 153 -16.67 3.87 -0.18
CA ASN A 153 -17.45 2.67 0.07
C ASN A 153 -18.05 2.11 -1.23
N ASN A 154 -18.48 2.98 -2.16
CA ASN A 154 -19.00 2.55 -3.46
C ASN A 154 -17.91 1.87 -4.30
N PHE A 155 -16.68 2.42 -4.28
CA PHE A 155 -15.52 1.80 -4.91
C PHE A 155 -15.24 0.41 -4.31
N GLU A 156 -15.18 0.28 -2.99
CA GLU A 156 -14.97 -1.01 -2.32
C GLU A 156 -16.09 -2.03 -2.61
N ASN A 157 -17.34 -1.58 -2.56
CA ASN A 157 -18.52 -2.41 -2.81
C ASN A 157 -18.55 -2.97 -4.24
N LYS A 158 -18.07 -2.20 -5.23
CA LYS A 158 -17.94 -2.66 -6.61
C LYS A 158 -17.03 -3.90 -6.69
N HIS A 159 -15.92 -3.91 -5.99
CA HIS A 159 -15.01 -5.07 -5.95
C HIS A 159 -15.57 -6.22 -5.12
N LEU A 160 -16.26 -5.91 -4.01
CA LEU A 160 -16.84 -6.90 -3.13
C LEU A 160 -17.99 -7.69 -3.80
N ILE A 161 -18.92 -7.00 -4.46
CA ILE A 161 -20.12 -7.61 -5.06
C ILE A 161 -19.77 -8.47 -6.28
N ASN A 162 -18.71 -8.11 -7.00
CA ASN A 162 -18.26 -8.86 -8.18
C ASN A 162 -17.48 -10.14 -7.84
N ASP A 163 -17.14 -10.38 -6.57
CA ASP A 163 -16.45 -11.58 -6.10
C ASP A 163 -17.31 -12.31 -5.05
N GLU A 164 -18.13 -13.26 -5.51
CA GLU A 164 -19.02 -14.05 -4.65
C GLU A 164 -18.27 -14.76 -3.50
N LYS A 165 -17.03 -15.21 -3.76
CA LYS A 165 -16.22 -15.87 -2.73
C LYS A 165 -15.81 -14.87 -1.67
N LEU A 166 -15.35 -13.69 -2.06
CA LEU A 166 -14.99 -12.62 -1.13
C LEU A 166 -16.19 -12.14 -0.33
N LEU A 167 -17.34 -11.97 -0.98
CA LEU A 167 -18.59 -11.58 -0.32
C LEU A 167 -19.01 -12.62 0.74
N SER A 168 -18.87 -13.92 0.43
CA SER A 168 -19.19 -14.99 1.39
C SER A 168 -18.35 -14.91 2.67
N LYS A 169 -17.08 -14.45 2.56
CA LYS A 169 -16.16 -14.29 3.70
C LYS A 169 -16.61 -13.18 4.66
N LEU A 170 -17.37 -12.19 4.19
CA LEU A 170 -17.88 -11.12 5.05
C LEU A 170 -18.85 -11.62 6.13
N PHE A 171 -19.59 -12.70 5.85
CA PHE A 171 -20.59 -13.26 6.77
C PHE A 171 -20.00 -14.17 7.86
N SER A 172 -18.69 -14.44 7.81
CA SER A 172 -17.98 -15.24 8.82
C SER A 172 -17.07 -14.35 9.66
N GLN A 173 -17.23 -14.41 10.98
CA GLN A 173 -16.35 -13.70 11.91
C GLN A 173 -14.87 -14.09 11.75
N GLU A 174 -14.63 -15.33 11.31
CA GLU A 174 -13.28 -15.85 11.12
C GLU A 174 -12.62 -15.32 9.86
N THR A 175 -13.36 -15.05 8.78
CA THR A 175 -12.78 -14.69 7.47
C THR A 175 -13.08 -13.26 7.01
N GLN A 176 -13.93 -12.51 7.71
CA GLN A 176 -14.26 -11.11 7.40
C GLN A 176 -13.02 -10.20 7.30
N HIS A 177 -11.96 -10.49 8.04
CA HIS A 177 -10.72 -9.73 8.00
C HIS A 177 -10.02 -9.85 6.63
N GLU A 178 -10.17 -11.00 5.95
CA GLU A 178 -9.61 -11.26 4.63
C GLU A 178 -10.24 -10.36 3.55
N VAL A 179 -11.50 -9.96 3.75
CA VAL A 179 -12.21 -9.01 2.87
C VAL A 179 -11.50 -7.67 2.86
N TYR A 180 -11.28 -7.08 4.04
CA TYR A 180 -10.56 -5.81 4.18
C TYR A 180 -9.15 -5.89 3.61
N TYR A 181 -8.43 -6.98 3.85
CA TYR A 181 -7.09 -7.15 3.29
C TYR A 181 -7.10 -7.19 1.76
N LYS A 182 -8.06 -7.91 1.15
CA LYS A 182 -8.15 -7.98 -0.31
C LYS A 182 -8.48 -6.63 -0.92
N LEU A 183 -9.45 -5.91 -0.36
CA LEU A 183 -9.84 -4.57 -0.82
C LEU A 183 -8.68 -3.58 -0.69
N ASN A 184 -8.03 -3.54 0.49
CA ASN A 184 -6.84 -2.72 0.71
C ASN A 184 -5.73 -3.07 -0.29
N SER A 185 -5.52 -4.36 -0.59
CA SER A 185 -4.51 -4.79 -1.55
C SER A 185 -4.80 -4.28 -2.96
N ILE A 186 -6.05 -4.30 -3.42
CA ILE A 186 -6.45 -3.77 -4.74
C ILE A 186 -6.08 -2.29 -4.83
N ILE A 187 -6.46 -1.52 -3.81
CA ILE A 187 -6.20 -0.07 -3.74
C ILE A 187 -4.68 0.21 -3.72
N ILE A 188 -3.92 -0.52 -2.89
CA ILE A 188 -2.47 -0.38 -2.81
C ILE A 188 -1.80 -0.70 -4.14
N ILE A 189 -2.21 -1.77 -4.83
CA ILE A 189 -1.68 -2.12 -6.15
C ILE A 189 -1.87 -0.98 -7.14
N ILE A 190 -3.07 -0.39 -7.21
CA ILE A 190 -3.37 0.72 -8.12
C ILE A 190 -2.48 1.94 -7.80
N PHE A 191 -2.35 2.29 -6.51
CA PHE A 191 -1.53 3.43 -6.12
C PHE A 191 -0.03 3.18 -6.28
N GLU A 192 0.46 1.96 -6.02
CA GLU A 192 1.84 1.59 -6.30
C GLU A 192 2.13 1.68 -7.79
N GLN A 193 1.24 1.16 -8.65
CA GLN A 193 1.41 1.26 -10.10
C GLN A 193 1.46 2.72 -10.57
N PHE A 194 0.60 3.58 -10.00
CA PHE A 194 0.59 5.02 -10.26
C PHE A 194 1.91 5.69 -9.87
N VAL A 195 2.36 5.51 -8.63
CA VAL A 195 3.60 6.12 -8.13
C VAL A 195 4.81 5.55 -8.91
N SER A 196 4.80 4.25 -9.22
CA SER A 196 5.88 3.59 -9.97
C SER A 196 6.00 4.13 -11.39
N ALA A 197 4.88 4.28 -12.11
CA ALA A 197 4.86 4.82 -13.47
C ALA A 197 5.50 6.21 -13.56
N LEU A 198 5.17 7.11 -12.63
CA LEU A 198 5.81 8.43 -12.55
C LEU A 198 7.25 8.35 -12.04
N SER A 199 7.53 7.48 -11.06
CA SER A 199 8.87 7.29 -10.49
C SER A 199 9.89 6.83 -11.53
N ARG A 200 9.49 5.98 -12.47
CA ARG A 200 10.32 5.51 -13.60
C ARG A 200 10.86 6.66 -14.45
N GLN A 201 10.08 7.71 -14.64
CA GLN A 201 10.53 8.91 -15.38
C GLN A 201 11.71 9.59 -14.69
N PHE A 202 11.74 9.62 -13.35
CA PHE A 202 12.89 10.14 -12.61
C PHE A 202 14.12 9.22 -12.74
N ILE A 203 13.96 7.94 -12.38
CA ILE A 203 15.11 7.03 -12.22
C ILE A 203 15.83 6.74 -13.53
N PHE A 204 15.08 6.73 -14.64
CA PHE A 204 15.61 6.51 -15.98
C PHE A 204 15.92 7.81 -16.73
N ASN A 205 16.08 8.91 -16.00
CA ASN A 205 16.55 10.19 -16.53
C ASN A 205 15.66 10.82 -17.61
N CYS A 206 14.36 10.51 -17.61
CA CYS A 206 13.42 11.04 -18.61
C CYS A 206 13.19 12.54 -18.42
N ILE A 207 13.23 13.00 -17.17
CA ILE A 207 13.00 14.39 -16.78
C ILE A 207 14.28 15.09 -16.29
N GLY A 208 15.46 14.57 -16.67
CA GLY A 208 16.76 15.20 -16.49
C GLY A 208 17.55 14.78 -15.24
N GLU A 209 18.85 15.05 -15.26
CA GLU A 209 19.80 14.53 -14.25
C GLU A 209 19.51 15.01 -12.84
N LYS A 210 19.07 16.26 -12.67
CA LYS A 210 18.67 16.79 -11.35
C LYS A 210 17.51 15.99 -10.76
N ALA A 211 16.54 15.61 -11.59
CA ALA A 211 15.38 14.85 -11.16
C ALA A 211 15.78 13.44 -10.73
N LYS A 212 16.69 12.81 -11.49
CA LYS A 212 17.29 11.52 -11.14
C LYS A 212 18.04 11.58 -9.81
N GLN A 213 18.87 12.61 -9.60
CA GLN A 213 19.65 12.78 -8.37
C GLN A 213 18.75 12.90 -7.12
N ILE A 214 17.71 13.73 -7.20
CA ILE A 214 16.78 13.95 -6.09
C ILE A 214 15.94 12.69 -5.80
N SER A 215 15.54 11.94 -6.83
CA SER A 215 14.66 10.79 -6.66
C SER A 215 15.35 9.54 -6.11
N VAL A 216 16.69 9.45 -6.19
CA VAL A 216 17.45 8.25 -5.76
C VAL A 216 17.14 7.85 -4.32
N ALA A 217 17.04 8.83 -3.41
CA ALA A 217 16.83 8.55 -1.98
C ALA A 217 15.36 8.28 -1.62
N SER A 218 14.41 8.72 -2.44
CA SER A 218 12.97 8.70 -2.10
C SER A 218 12.16 7.75 -2.98
N PHE A 219 12.24 7.88 -4.30
CA PHE A 219 11.32 7.18 -5.23
C PHE A 219 11.99 6.06 -6.02
N HIS A 220 13.26 5.76 -5.77
CA HIS A 220 13.96 4.68 -6.47
C HIS A 220 13.28 3.32 -6.26
N GLU A 221 12.92 2.97 -5.02
CA GLU A 221 12.24 1.69 -4.74
C GLU A 221 10.91 1.57 -5.48
N PHE A 222 10.12 2.65 -5.55
CA PHE A 222 8.88 2.67 -6.31
C PHE A 222 9.13 2.49 -7.82
N GLY A 223 10.10 3.22 -8.39
CA GLY A 223 10.42 3.08 -9.82
C GLY A 223 10.87 1.67 -10.24
N MET A 224 11.32 0.86 -9.28
CA MET A 224 11.76 -0.52 -9.50
C MET A 224 10.68 -1.58 -9.26
N LEU A 225 9.46 -1.20 -8.87
CA LEU A 225 8.34 -2.15 -8.77
C LEU A 225 7.82 -2.51 -10.17
N TYR A 226 7.54 -3.78 -10.40
CA TYR A 226 6.87 -4.29 -11.60
C TYR A 226 5.62 -5.08 -11.22
N GLU A 227 4.90 -5.58 -12.23
CA GLU A 227 3.61 -6.29 -12.06
C GLU A 227 3.62 -7.36 -10.96
N LYS A 228 4.70 -8.14 -10.88
CA LYS A 228 4.89 -9.19 -9.87
C LYS A 228 5.14 -8.68 -8.45
N ASP A 229 5.52 -7.42 -8.30
CA ASP A 229 5.96 -6.82 -7.03
C ASP A 229 4.83 -6.04 -6.36
N PHE A 230 3.80 -5.60 -7.11
CA PHE A 230 2.69 -4.82 -6.58
C PHE A 230 1.88 -5.59 -5.52
N GLY A 231 1.45 -4.88 -4.47
CA GLY A 231 0.69 -5.41 -3.35
C GLY A 231 1.54 -6.14 -2.30
N ASN A 232 2.82 -6.41 -2.59
CA ASN A 232 3.66 -7.23 -1.72
C ASN A 232 4.42 -6.44 -0.65
N LYS A 233 4.43 -5.11 -0.70
CA LYS A 233 5.19 -4.30 0.28
C LYS A 233 4.34 -4.02 1.53
N ASP A 234 4.92 -4.31 2.70
CA ASP A 234 4.32 -3.93 4.00
C ASP A 234 4.76 -2.53 4.42
N TYR A 235 3.90 -1.54 4.15
CA TYR A 235 4.09 -0.14 4.49
C TYR A 235 3.76 0.19 5.94
N ARG A 236 3.06 -0.71 6.67
CA ARG A 236 2.70 -0.50 8.07
C ARG A 236 3.91 -0.30 8.96
N LYS A 237 5.08 -0.83 8.56
CA LYS A 237 6.38 -0.61 9.23
C LYS A 237 6.72 0.87 9.44
N SER A 238 6.18 1.76 8.60
CA SER A 238 6.38 3.21 8.71
C SER A 238 5.39 3.90 9.66
N THR A 239 4.35 3.18 10.12
CA THR A 239 3.29 3.74 10.97
C THR A 239 3.66 3.63 12.45
N THR A 240 3.38 4.69 13.21
CA THR A 240 3.56 4.69 14.67
C THR A 240 2.76 3.58 15.32
N ARG A 241 1.51 3.37 14.87
CA ARG A 241 0.64 2.32 15.39
C ARG A 241 1.27 0.93 15.31
N TYR A 242 1.84 0.55 14.16
CA TYR A 242 2.47 -0.75 14.01
C TYR A 242 3.74 -0.90 14.86
N ASN A 243 4.46 0.19 15.07
CA ASN A 243 5.68 0.20 15.89
C ASN A 243 5.39 0.17 17.40
N GLU A 244 4.29 0.81 17.84
CA GLU A 244 3.88 0.86 19.24
C GLU A 244 3.02 -0.35 19.67
N THR A 245 2.38 -1.04 18.72
CA THR A 245 1.61 -2.25 19.02
C THR A 245 2.57 -3.32 19.54
N PRO A 246 2.41 -3.80 20.79
CA PRO A 246 3.30 -4.79 21.37
C PRO A 246 3.20 -6.09 20.56
N LYS A 247 4.24 -6.39 19.78
CA LYS A 247 4.25 -7.59 18.95
C LYS A 247 4.38 -8.81 19.84
N LYS A 248 3.33 -9.61 19.97
CA LYS A 248 3.36 -10.86 20.74
C LYS A 248 3.96 -11.97 19.88
N VAL A 249 5.23 -11.78 19.52
CA VAL A 249 5.97 -12.74 18.72
C VAL A 249 6.64 -13.75 19.65
N HIS A 250 6.18 -15.00 19.61
CA HIS A 250 6.81 -16.06 20.38
C HIS A 250 8.04 -16.59 19.63
N LYS A 251 9.23 -16.17 20.05
CA LYS A 251 10.49 -16.71 19.50
C LYS A 251 10.67 -18.14 19.98
N ARG A 252 10.91 -19.06 19.05
CA ARG A 252 11.14 -20.46 19.40
C ARG A 252 12.41 -20.67 20.19
N THR A 253 12.30 -21.51 21.20
CA THR A 253 13.42 -21.99 22.01
C THR A 253 13.77 -23.44 21.65
N LEU A 254 14.96 -23.89 22.08
CA LEU A 254 15.35 -25.30 21.99
C LEU A 254 14.34 -26.24 22.66
N LYS A 255 13.77 -25.80 23.80
CA LYS A 255 12.72 -26.54 24.50
C LYS A 255 11.47 -26.73 23.63
N ASN A 256 11.04 -25.70 22.90
CA ASN A 256 9.88 -25.81 22.00
C ASN A 256 10.15 -26.70 20.79
N ASN A 257 11.39 -26.69 20.28
CA ASN A 257 11.79 -27.60 19.21
C ASN A 257 11.81 -29.07 19.67
N LEU A 258 12.23 -29.32 20.91
CA LEU A 258 12.17 -30.65 21.52
C LEU A 258 10.71 -31.07 21.77
N GLU A 259 9.89 -30.19 22.33
CA GLU A 259 8.48 -30.45 22.58
C GLU A 259 7.72 -30.80 21.30
N ARG A 260 7.95 -30.06 20.21
CA ARG A 260 7.39 -30.37 18.88
C ARG A 260 7.73 -31.78 18.41
N LYS A 261 8.95 -32.26 18.70
CA LYS A 261 9.43 -33.58 18.27
C LYS A 261 8.97 -34.72 19.18
N LEU A 262 8.79 -34.45 20.47
CA LEU A 262 8.56 -35.47 21.50
C LEU A 262 7.09 -35.59 21.90
N ASN A 263 6.28 -34.54 21.72
CA ASN A 263 4.87 -34.56 22.13
C ASN A 263 4.02 -35.20 21.02
N PRO A 264 3.38 -36.37 21.26
CA PRO A 264 2.57 -37.06 20.25
C PRO A 264 1.32 -36.28 19.85
N ASN A 265 0.91 -35.30 20.65
CA ASN A 265 -0.22 -34.42 20.33
C ASN A 265 0.16 -33.26 19.42
N ILE A 266 1.45 -33.11 19.06
CA ILE A 266 1.93 -32.09 18.15
C ILE A 266 2.40 -32.79 16.89
N LYS A 267 1.70 -32.52 15.79
CA LYS A 267 2.13 -32.94 14.47
C LYS A 267 2.62 -31.72 13.71
N PHE A 268 3.66 -31.88 12.91
CA PHE A 268 4.25 -30.77 12.17
C PHE A 268 4.81 -31.22 10.82
N LYS A 269 4.88 -30.29 9.88
CA LYS A 269 5.46 -30.49 8.56
C LYS A 269 6.19 -29.22 8.13
N LYS A 270 7.41 -29.40 7.60
CA LYS A 270 8.14 -28.32 6.93
C LYS A 270 7.68 -28.26 5.48
N ILE A 271 7.43 -27.04 4.98
CA ILE A 271 7.02 -26.80 3.60
C ILE A 271 7.99 -25.79 3.01
N LEU A 272 8.59 -26.13 1.87
CA LEU A 272 9.43 -25.24 1.08
C LEU A 272 8.60 -24.55 0.01
N LYS A 273 8.90 -23.27 -0.28
CA LYS A 273 8.25 -22.51 -1.35
C LYS A 273 8.35 -23.20 -2.71
N SER A 274 9.47 -23.88 -2.99
CA SER A 274 9.69 -24.63 -4.23
C SER A 274 8.89 -25.92 -4.35
N GLU A 275 8.37 -26.43 -3.24
CA GLU A 275 7.62 -27.70 -3.18
C GLU A 275 6.11 -27.47 -3.02
N TYR A 276 5.69 -26.22 -2.88
CA TYR A 276 4.29 -25.88 -2.69
C TYR A 276 3.58 -25.72 -4.03
N GLU A 277 2.67 -26.65 -4.32
CA GLU A 277 1.76 -26.54 -5.47
C GLU A 277 0.62 -25.57 -5.12
N GLY A 278 0.87 -24.28 -5.35
CA GLY A 278 -0.11 -23.23 -5.08
C GLY A 278 0.51 -21.84 -4.99
N ASP A 279 -0.31 -20.86 -4.66
CA ASP A 279 0.11 -19.47 -4.54
C ASP A 279 0.75 -19.25 -3.16
N TRP A 280 2.07 -19.16 -3.10
CA TRP A 280 2.81 -19.09 -1.83
C TRP A 280 2.53 -17.76 -1.11
N PRO A 281 2.01 -17.76 0.13
CA PRO A 281 1.57 -16.53 0.78
C PRO A 281 2.64 -15.84 1.63
N PHE A 282 3.74 -16.50 1.98
CA PHE A 282 4.71 -15.97 2.96
C PHE A 282 5.88 -15.23 2.30
N PHE A 283 6.44 -14.23 2.98
CA PHE A 283 7.70 -13.61 2.54
C PHE A 283 8.90 -14.56 2.68
N ALA A 284 8.86 -15.49 3.64
CA ALA A 284 9.90 -16.48 3.86
C ALA A 284 9.89 -17.57 2.77
N ASN A 285 11.06 -18.15 2.49
CA ASN A 285 11.20 -19.25 1.52
C ASN A 285 10.76 -20.61 2.07
N GLU A 286 10.60 -20.72 3.38
CA GLU A 286 10.15 -21.93 4.05
C GLU A 286 9.31 -21.59 5.27
N VAL A 287 8.37 -22.46 5.59
CA VAL A 287 7.59 -22.38 6.83
C VAL A 287 7.45 -23.76 7.45
N ILE A 288 7.19 -23.82 8.75
CA ILE A 288 6.83 -25.06 9.43
C ILE A 288 5.42 -24.91 9.97
N ILE A 289 4.49 -25.69 9.42
CA ILE A 289 3.15 -25.78 9.97
C ILE A 289 3.10 -26.83 11.07
N GLU A 290 2.25 -26.60 12.06
CA GLU A 290 1.99 -27.55 13.11
C GLU A 290 0.53 -27.51 13.55
N CYS A 291 0.01 -28.68 13.90
CA CYS A 291 -1.29 -28.86 14.52
C CYS A 291 -1.09 -29.45 15.89
N ARG A 292 -1.46 -28.66 16.92
CA ARG A 292 -1.41 -29.06 18.31
C ARG A 292 -2.80 -29.52 18.74
N TYR A 293 -2.86 -30.69 19.36
CA TYR A 293 -4.08 -31.29 19.91
C TYR A 293 -5.24 -31.37 18.91
N LYS A 294 -4.95 -31.53 17.61
CA LYS A 294 -5.89 -31.68 16.48
C LYS A 294 -6.71 -30.44 16.08
N HIS A 295 -6.50 -29.28 16.70
CA HIS A 295 -7.32 -28.10 16.39
C HIS A 295 -6.58 -26.75 16.47
N TRP A 296 -5.44 -26.67 17.16
CA TRP A 296 -4.66 -25.43 17.19
C TRP A 296 -3.60 -25.44 16.10
N CYS A 297 -3.82 -24.63 15.06
CA CYS A 297 -2.93 -24.53 13.92
C CYS A 297 -1.95 -23.37 14.11
N ILE A 298 -0.66 -23.65 14.00
CA ILE A 298 0.42 -22.68 14.17
C ILE A 298 1.36 -22.79 12.96
N VAL A 299 1.95 -21.67 12.58
CA VAL A 299 3.04 -21.63 11.60
C VAL A 299 4.28 -20.99 12.23
N THR A 300 5.43 -21.60 12.01
CA THR A 300 6.72 -21.01 12.35
C THR A 300 7.33 -20.40 11.10
N ILE A 301 7.67 -19.12 11.17
CA ILE A 301 8.32 -18.34 10.10
C ILE A 301 9.54 -17.66 10.71
N ASP A 302 10.72 -17.86 10.12
CA ASP A 302 12.00 -17.30 10.58
C ASP A 302 12.25 -17.47 12.10
N GLY A 303 11.89 -18.63 12.64
CA GLY A 303 12.09 -18.99 14.05
C GLY A 303 11.05 -18.41 15.03
N HIS A 304 9.95 -17.85 14.54
CA HIS A 304 8.89 -17.27 15.35
C HIS A 304 7.55 -17.97 15.10
N ASP A 305 6.77 -18.23 16.15
CA ASP A 305 5.46 -18.90 16.05
C ASP A 305 4.33 -17.88 15.89
N TYR A 306 3.41 -18.18 14.97
CA TYR A 306 2.22 -17.39 14.65
C TYR A 306 0.98 -18.30 14.60
N ALA A 307 -0.18 -17.78 14.98
CA ALA A 307 -1.44 -18.51 14.94
C ALA A 307 -2.04 -18.53 13.53
N LEU A 308 -2.25 -19.71 12.95
CA LEU A 308 -2.93 -19.87 11.66
C LEU A 308 -4.46 -19.76 11.79
N ASN A 309 -5.03 -20.10 12.95
CA ASN A 309 -6.48 -20.03 13.18
C ASN A 309 -6.85 -19.29 14.49
N GLY A 310 -8.12 -18.90 14.61
CA GLY A 310 -8.63 -18.13 15.74
C GLY A 310 -8.48 -18.84 17.09
N THR A 311 -8.65 -20.16 17.12
CA THR A 311 -8.50 -20.97 18.34
C THR A 311 -7.07 -20.99 18.84
N ALA A 312 -6.06 -21.11 17.96
CA ALA A 312 -4.65 -20.99 18.34
C ALA A 312 -4.29 -19.58 18.81
N LYS A 313 -4.83 -18.54 18.15
CA LYS A 313 -4.66 -17.13 18.55
C LYS A 313 -5.17 -16.92 19.98
N GLY A 314 -6.37 -17.39 20.29
CA GLY A 314 -6.94 -17.30 21.65
C GLY A 314 -6.16 -18.11 22.70
N ARG A 315 -5.81 -19.36 22.39
CA ARG A 315 -5.14 -20.28 23.34
C ARG A 315 -3.72 -19.85 23.69
N TYR A 316 -2.93 -19.51 22.66
CA TYR A 316 -1.49 -19.25 22.79
C TYR A 316 -1.15 -17.76 22.78
N LYS A 317 -2.15 -16.89 22.57
CA LYS A 317 -1.97 -15.43 22.48
C LYS A 317 -0.94 -15.01 21.42
N LEU A 318 -0.84 -15.79 20.34
CA LEU A 318 0.04 -15.54 19.19
C LEU A 318 -0.66 -14.63 18.18
N GLU A 319 0.12 -13.83 17.46
CA GLU A 319 -0.40 -13.05 16.33
C GLU A 319 -0.66 -13.94 15.10
N ASN A 320 -1.57 -13.52 14.24
CA ASN A 320 -1.72 -14.13 12.93
C ASN A 320 -0.55 -13.69 12.03
N PRO A 321 -0.02 -14.55 11.14
CA PRO A 321 1.05 -14.19 10.21
C PRO A 321 0.79 -12.89 9.41
N LYS A 322 -0.46 -12.63 9.02
CA LYS A 322 -0.85 -11.45 8.24
C LYS A 322 -0.87 -10.17 9.09
N ASP A 323 -1.37 -10.25 10.32
CA ASP A 323 -1.28 -9.18 11.33
C ASP A 323 0.19 -8.80 11.58
N ALA A 324 1.05 -9.82 11.69
CA ALA A 324 2.48 -9.64 11.93
C ALA A 324 3.27 -9.13 10.71
N GLY A 325 2.68 -9.15 9.51
CA GLY A 325 3.36 -8.73 8.27
C GLY A 325 4.30 -9.79 7.69
N MET A 326 4.00 -11.07 7.94
CA MET A 326 4.75 -12.22 7.41
C MET A 326 4.12 -12.82 6.15
N VAL A 327 2.93 -12.34 5.76
CA VAL A 327 2.16 -12.80 4.60
C VAL A 327 1.95 -11.63 3.62
N MET A 328 2.06 -11.91 2.32
CA MET A 328 1.76 -11.00 1.22
C MET A 328 0.26 -10.65 1.22
N MET A 329 -0.09 -9.37 0.98
CA MET A 329 -1.44 -8.85 1.24
C MET A 329 -2.51 -9.51 0.36
N ASP A 330 -2.18 -9.80 -0.90
CA ASP A 330 -3.08 -10.37 -1.90
C ASP A 330 -3.23 -11.89 -1.81
N LYS A 331 -2.39 -12.56 -1.00
CA LYS A 331 -2.36 -14.02 -0.86
C LYS A 331 -3.20 -14.50 0.33
N ASP A 332 -3.80 -15.67 0.12
CA ASP A 332 -4.58 -16.39 1.12
C ASP A 332 -3.67 -17.42 1.81
N SER A 333 -3.62 -17.40 3.14
CA SER A 333 -2.92 -18.41 3.93
C SER A 333 -3.85 -19.52 4.44
N GLY A 334 -5.13 -19.50 4.07
CA GLY A 334 -6.15 -20.45 4.51
C GLY A 334 -5.84 -21.90 4.15
N ASP A 335 -5.17 -22.15 3.03
CA ASP A 335 -4.71 -23.49 2.66
C ASP A 335 -3.74 -24.08 3.69
N PHE A 336 -2.92 -23.25 4.33
CA PHE A 336 -2.01 -23.70 5.39
C PHE A 336 -2.76 -24.09 6.67
N ILE A 337 -3.99 -23.60 6.89
CA ILE A 337 -4.86 -24.08 7.98
C ILE A 337 -5.29 -25.51 7.68
N LYS A 338 -5.76 -25.79 6.45
CA LYS A 338 -6.18 -27.14 6.04
C LYS A 338 -5.01 -28.11 6.12
N LEU A 339 -3.86 -27.74 5.54
CA LEU A 339 -2.64 -28.55 5.59
C LEU A 339 -2.19 -28.86 7.01
N ALA A 340 -2.38 -27.93 7.96
CA ALA A 340 -2.08 -28.18 9.36
C ALA A 340 -3.08 -29.17 9.99
N LEU A 341 -4.38 -28.98 9.75
CA LEU A 341 -5.42 -29.87 10.26
C LEU A 341 -5.31 -31.31 9.74
N ASP A 342 -4.80 -31.47 8.52
CA ASP A 342 -4.62 -32.78 7.86
C ASP A 342 -3.38 -33.56 8.31
N LEU A 343 -2.52 -32.97 9.16
CA LEU A 343 -1.38 -33.68 9.77
C LEU A 343 -1.86 -34.79 10.68
#